data_AF-A0A359CFZ8-F1
#
_entry.id   AF-A0A359CFZ8-F1
#
_cell.length_a   1.000
_cell.length_b   1.000
_cell.length_c   1.000
_cell.angle_alpha   90.00
_cell.angle_beta   90.00
_cell.angle_gamma   90.00
#
_symmetry.space_group_name_H-M   'P 1'
#
loop_
_entity.id
_entity.type
_entity.pdbx_description
1 polymer ?
#
loop_
_entity_poly.entity_id
_entity_poly.type
_entity_poly.pdbx_seq_one_letter_code
_entity_poly.pdbx_strand_id
1 'polypeptide(L)'
;MAKTPDKGKIDRDEYLDMRYMYYKLRKYFPDDLKEKGDWIMDFFHARVEIIQPAKYDLQDALIEHTKRQYPQLDVAGKPYLDECIDEIALMAADFLAADLYEELKNIREGKPYYMPEKFADHVAFFCRPRIPKLENGDNYRVSKSGKITEEMIQQWVKEDNDDEIAYCNEVNGRKSAFIETVQPILFKHFKEGLDELDVDGWNRYGIVVGNAFELYSDDCRDLAGYLEDGLLDVHPGLDFHRFALKTDKEQREAYKLSGGKK
;
A
#
# COMPACT_ATOMS: atom_id res chain seq x y z
N MET A 1 16.71 -7.22 23.07
CA MET A 1 16.16 -7.85 21.84
C MET A 1 17.27 -7.88 20.82
N ALA A 2 17.66 -9.06 20.35
CA ALA A 2 18.62 -9.17 19.27
C ALA A 2 17.92 -8.70 18.00
N LYS A 3 18.40 -7.63 17.37
CA LYS A 3 17.95 -7.22 16.03
C LYS A 3 18.12 -8.43 15.13
N THR A 4 17.03 -8.93 14.58
CA THR A 4 17.07 -9.90 13.48
C THR A 4 18.02 -9.33 12.43
N PRO A 5 19.06 -10.06 11.99
CA PRO A 5 19.92 -9.58 10.92
C PRO A 5 19.01 -9.22 9.74
N ASP A 6 19.14 -8.00 9.24
CA ASP A 6 18.32 -7.46 8.15
C ASP A 6 18.70 -8.21 6.85
N LYS A 7 18.13 -9.42 6.70
CA LYS A 7 18.39 -10.34 5.59
C LYS A 7 17.80 -9.73 4.31
N GLY A 8 18.53 -8.80 3.71
CA GLY A 8 18.11 -8.08 2.51
C GLY A 8 18.64 -6.65 2.43
N LYS A 9 19.26 -6.12 3.48
CA LYS A 9 19.96 -4.84 3.41
C LYS A 9 21.27 -5.03 2.66
N ILE A 10 21.34 -4.46 1.47
CA ILE A 10 22.62 -4.30 0.77
C ILE A 10 23.37 -3.24 1.57
N ASP A 11 24.54 -3.59 2.11
CA ASP A 11 25.37 -2.62 2.79
C ASP A 11 25.77 -1.53 1.78
N ARG A 12 25.45 -0.28 2.14
CA ARG A 12 25.64 0.86 1.25
C ARG A 12 27.11 1.06 0.92
N ASP A 13 27.99 0.91 1.91
CA ASP A 13 29.41 1.15 1.74
C ASP A 13 30.04 0.00 0.94
N GLU A 14 29.65 -1.26 1.22
CA GLU A 14 30.08 -2.41 0.40
C GLU A 14 29.61 -2.27 -1.06
N TYR A 15 28.38 -1.81 -1.29
CA TYR A 15 27.88 -1.56 -2.63
C TYR A 15 28.64 -0.45 -3.35
N LEU A 16 28.93 0.68 -2.67
CA LEU A 16 29.69 1.78 -3.25
C LEU A 16 31.13 1.36 -3.59
N ASP A 17 31.76 0.55 -2.75
CA ASP A 17 33.06 -0.05 -3.01
C ASP A 17 33.02 -0.99 -4.23
N MET A 18 32.01 -1.87 -4.31
CA MET A 18 31.81 -2.75 -5.46
C MET A 18 31.60 -1.94 -6.76
N ARG A 19 30.76 -0.90 -6.71
CA ARG A 19 30.46 -0.02 -7.85
C ARG A 19 31.72 0.71 -8.32
N TYR A 20 32.51 1.24 -7.39
CA TYR A 20 33.79 1.88 -7.69
C TYR A 20 34.77 0.91 -8.37
N MET A 21 34.88 -0.31 -7.84
CA MET A 21 35.72 -1.36 -8.42
C MET A 21 35.25 -1.77 -9.82
N TYR A 22 33.94 -1.90 -10.02
CA TYR A 22 33.36 -2.16 -11.33
C TYR A 22 33.76 -1.09 -12.36
N TYR A 23 33.54 0.20 -12.09
CA TYR A 23 33.86 1.25 -13.06
C TYR A 23 35.37 1.38 -13.35
N LYS A 24 36.23 1.04 -12.38
CA LYS A 24 37.68 0.94 -12.61
C LYS A 24 38.05 -0.15 -13.61
N LEU A 25 37.38 -1.29 -13.51
CA LEU A 25 37.64 -2.48 -14.35
C LEU A 25 36.87 -2.46 -15.67
N ARG A 26 35.78 -1.69 -15.76
CA ARG A 26 34.86 -1.61 -16.91
C ARG A 26 35.56 -1.43 -18.25
N LYS A 27 36.64 -0.65 -18.30
CA LYS A 27 37.41 -0.39 -19.53
C LYS A 27 38.07 -1.65 -20.13
N TYR A 28 38.25 -2.70 -19.34
CA TYR A 28 38.85 -3.97 -19.77
C TYR A 28 37.82 -5.00 -20.22
N PHE A 29 36.52 -4.73 -20.05
CA PHE A 29 35.47 -5.66 -20.45
C PHE A 29 35.13 -5.52 -21.95
N PRO A 30 34.69 -6.61 -22.60
CA PRO A 30 33.97 -6.56 -23.86
C PRO A 30 32.69 -5.71 -23.76
N ASP A 31 32.21 -5.16 -24.88
CA ASP A 31 31.10 -4.20 -24.87
C ASP A 31 29.76 -4.80 -24.39
N ASP A 32 29.49 -6.07 -24.69
CA ASP A 32 28.29 -6.78 -24.21
C ASP A 32 28.29 -6.99 -22.69
N LEU A 33 29.47 -7.18 -22.08
CA LEU A 33 29.62 -7.26 -20.63
C LEU A 33 29.59 -5.88 -19.96
N LYS A 34 30.02 -4.81 -20.66
CA LYS A 34 29.84 -3.44 -20.17
C LYS A 34 28.36 -3.11 -20.05
N GLU A 35 27.59 -3.32 -21.13
CA GLU A 35 26.16 -3.01 -21.15
C GLU A 35 25.39 -3.70 -20.02
N LYS A 36 25.61 -5.02 -19.85
CA LYS A 36 25.00 -5.78 -18.75
C LYS A 36 25.47 -5.28 -17.38
N GLY A 37 26.76 -5.02 -17.22
CA GLY A 37 27.31 -4.54 -15.95
C GLY A 37 26.81 -3.16 -15.57
N ASP A 38 26.69 -2.24 -16.53
CA ASP A 38 26.17 -0.88 -16.31
C ASP A 38 24.71 -0.96 -15.88
N TRP A 39 23.90 -1.76 -16.57
CA TRP A 39 22.51 -1.98 -16.20
C TRP A 39 22.36 -2.53 -14.77
N ILE A 40 23.18 -3.53 -14.40
CA ILE A 40 23.19 -4.08 -13.03
C ILE A 40 23.56 -2.98 -12.02
N MET A 41 24.61 -2.20 -12.30
CA MET A 41 25.07 -1.16 -11.39
C MET A 41 24.04 -0.07 -11.22
N ASP A 42 23.41 0.39 -12.29
CA ASP A 42 22.38 1.43 -12.25
C ASP A 42 21.12 0.93 -11.52
N PHE A 43 20.72 -0.33 -11.74
CA PHE A 43 19.62 -0.97 -11.01
C PHE A 43 19.88 -0.97 -9.50
N PHE A 44 21.04 -1.47 -9.07
CA PHE A 44 21.39 -1.49 -7.65
C PHE A 44 21.62 -0.08 -7.08
N HIS A 45 22.12 0.86 -7.88
CA HIS A 45 22.35 2.23 -7.43
C HIS A 45 21.04 2.90 -7.00
N ALA A 46 20.02 2.81 -7.86
CA ALA A 46 18.69 3.33 -7.54
C ALA A 46 18.13 2.68 -6.26
N ARG A 47 18.29 1.36 -6.14
CA ARG A 47 17.78 0.62 -4.98
C ARG A 47 18.48 0.99 -3.68
N VAL A 48 19.79 1.15 -3.69
CA VAL A 48 20.60 1.40 -2.49
C VAL A 48 20.62 2.87 -2.08
N GLU A 49 20.73 3.78 -3.04
CA GLU A 49 20.91 5.21 -2.73
C GLU A 49 19.60 5.98 -2.57
N ILE A 50 18.52 5.51 -3.20
CA ILE A 50 17.27 6.27 -3.28
C ILE A 50 16.14 5.48 -2.61
N ILE A 51 15.86 4.26 -3.07
CA ILE A 51 14.67 3.52 -2.66
C ILE A 51 14.80 2.99 -1.22
N GLN A 52 15.92 2.35 -0.87
CA GLN A 52 16.13 1.80 0.48
C GLN A 52 16.09 2.84 1.60
N PRO A 53 16.76 4.01 1.48
CA PRO A 53 16.65 5.06 2.49
C PRO A 53 15.21 5.55 2.69
N ALA A 54 14.47 5.76 1.60
CA ALA A 54 13.07 6.16 1.68
C ALA A 54 12.21 5.06 2.32
N LYS A 55 12.42 3.81 1.94
CA LYS A 55 11.74 2.64 2.50
C LYS A 55 11.87 2.58 4.02
N TYR A 56 13.07 2.71 4.58
CA TYR A 56 13.25 2.58 6.03
C TYR A 56 12.61 3.74 6.79
N ASP A 57 12.77 4.98 6.33
CA ASP A 57 12.11 6.13 6.95
C ASP A 57 10.57 6.01 6.87
N LEU A 58 10.04 5.50 5.74
CA LEU A 58 8.61 5.24 5.56
C LEU A 58 8.12 4.12 6.49
N GLN A 59 8.86 3.00 6.59
CA GLN A 59 8.49 1.87 7.43
C GLN A 59 8.32 2.31 8.89
N ASP A 60 9.31 3.03 9.43
CA ASP A 60 9.27 3.51 10.82
C ASP A 60 8.03 4.39 11.07
N ALA A 61 7.74 5.31 10.14
CA ALA A 61 6.57 6.18 10.23
C ALA A 61 5.25 5.42 10.08
N LEU A 62 5.22 4.40 9.23
CA LEU A 62 4.02 3.60 8.96
C LEU A 62 3.68 2.69 10.15
N ILE A 63 4.66 2.12 10.87
CA ILE A 63 4.42 1.32 12.08
C ILE A 63 3.64 2.14 13.13
N GLU A 64 4.11 3.36 13.43
CA GLU A 64 3.42 4.25 14.38
C GLU A 64 2.05 4.68 13.86
N HIS A 65 1.95 4.93 12.56
CA HIS A 65 0.70 5.30 11.90
C HIS A 65 -0.34 4.18 11.97
N THR A 66 0.04 2.92 11.77
CA THR A 66 -0.84 1.74 11.87
C THR A 66 -1.51 1.69 13.23
N LYS A 67 -0.73 1.77 14.32
CA LYS A 67 -1.25 1.71 15.69
C LYS A 67 -2.20 2.88 15.99
N ARG A 68 -1.96 4.05 15.41
CA ARG A 68 -2.84 5.23 15.54
C ARG A 68 -4.15 5.09 14.77
N GLN A 69 -4.11 4.57 13.54
CA GLN A 69 -5.28 4.43 12.66
C GLN A 69 -6.16 3.24 13.03
N TYR A 70 -5.56 2.20 13.61
CA TYR A 70 -6.21 0.96 14.01
C TYR A 70 -5.88 0.67 15.48
N PRO A 71 -6.50 1.38 16.44
CA PRO A 71 -6.19 1.23 17.86
C PRO A 71 -6.36 -0.18 18.41
N GLN A 72 -7.21 -1.01 17.76
CA GLN A 72 -7.37 -2.42 18.09
C GLN A 72 -6.11 -3.26 17.83
N LEU A 73 -5.17 -2.77 17.00
CA LEU A 73 -3.88 -3.41 16.75
C LEU A 73 -2.80 -2.98 17.76
N ASP A 74 -3.06 -1.97 18.59
CA ASP A 74 -2.13 -1.51 19.64
C ASP A 74 -2.28 -2.35 20.92
N VAL A 75 -1.95 -3.64 20.82
CA VAL A 75 -2.13 -4.62 21.90
C VAL A 75 -0.79 -5.10 22.43
N ALA A 76 -0.54 -4.86 23.73
CA ALA A 76 0.66 -5.33 24.40
C ALA A 76 0.68 -6.86 24.56
N GLY A 77 1.88 -7.45 24.49
CA GLY A 77 2.10 -8.87 24.78
C GLY A 77 1.77 -9.83 23.63
N LYS A 78 1.57 -9.32 22.40
CA LYS A 78 1.37 -10.11 21.18
C LYS A 78 2.55 -9.91 20.20
N PRO A 79 3.69 -10.60 20.40
CA PRO A 79 4.88 -10.38 19.58
C PRO A 79 4.67 -10.67 18.09
N TYR A 80 3.83 -11.66 17.75
CA TYR A 80 3.52 -11.93 16.34
C TYR A 80 2.67 -10.83 15.70
N LEU A 81 1.81 -10.16 16.48
CA LEU A 81 1.06 -9.01 15.98
C LEU A 81 2.01 -7.86 15.64
N ASP A 82 2.99 -7.58 16.50
CA ASP A 82 4.03 -6.57 16.20
C ASP A 82 4.82 -6.95 14.94
N GLU A 83 5.20 -8.22 14.78
CA GLU A 83 5.87 -8.70 13.56
C GLU A 83 5.00 -8.50 12.29
N CYS A 84 3.70 -8.80 12.36
CA CYS A 84 2.79 -8.55 11.25
C CYS A 84 2.66 -7.05 10.91
N ILE A 85 2.58 -6.17 11.91
CA ILE A 85 2.54 -4.71 11.70
C ILE A 85 3.83 -4.25 11.01
N ASP A 86 4.99 -4.71 11.50
CA ASP A 86 6.30 -4.38 10.92
C ASP A 86 6.38 -4.83 9.45
N GLU A 87 5.84 -6.00 9.12
CA GLU A 87 5.83 -6.55 7.76
C GLU A 87 4.89 -5.81 6.80
N ILE A 88 3.68 -5.45 7.25
CA ILE A 88 2.74 -4.63 6.47
C ILE A 88 3.38 -3.27 6.19
N ALA A 89 3.93 -2.62 7.21
CA ALA A 89 4.60 -1.32 7.08
C ALA A 89 5.81 -1.41 6.14
N LEU A 90 6.62 -2.48 6.26
CA LEU A 90 7.76 -2.71 5.38
C LEU A 90 7.34 -2.87 3.92
N MET A 91 6.31 -3.68 3.66
CA MET A 91 5.85 -3.94 2.29
C MET A 91 5.23 -2.68 1.67
N ALA A 92 4.38 -1.96 2.41
CA ALA A 92 3.80 -0.70 1.98
C ALA A 92 4.89 0.35 1.68
N ALA A 93 5.88 0.47 2.56
CA ALA A 93 7.02 1.36 2.36
C ALA A 93 7.85 0.98 1.13
N ASP A 94 8.07 -0.32 0.90
CA ASP A 94 8.89 -0.80 -0.22
C ASP A 94 8.21 -0.54 -1.56
N PHE A 95 6.93 -0.90 -1.68
CA PHE A 95 6.15 -0.64 -2.89
C PHE A 95 6.03 0.85 -3.15
N LEU A 96 5.67 1.65 -2.14
CA LEU A 96 5.54 3.09 -2.32
C LEU A 96 6.84 3.74 -2.81
N ALA A 97 7.98 3.41 -2.20
CA ALA A 97 9.27 3.99 -2.58
C ALA A 97 9.73 3.52 -3.97
N ALA A 98 9.53 2.24 -4.31
CA ALA A 98 9.91 1.68 -5.60
C ALA A 98 9.03 2.19 -6.74
N ASP A 99 7.70 2.17 -6.55
CA ASP A 99 6.74 2.61 -7.56
C ASP A 99 6.86 4.11 -7.82
N LEU A 100 7.07 4.91 -6.76
CA LEU A 100 7.29 6.34 -6.94
C LEU A 100 8.58 6.61 -7.71
N TYR A 101 9.67 5.92 -7.40
CA TYR A 101 10.93 6.07 -8.13
C TYR A 101 10.75 5.78 -9.63
N GLU A 102 10.15 4.64 -9.96
CA GLU A 102 9.96 4.25 -11.36
C GLU A 102 8.99 5.20 -12.07
N GLU A 103 7.95 5.67 -11.40
CA GLU A 103 6.99 6.59 -12.00
C GLU A 103 7.60 7.98 -12.26
N LEU A 104 8.39 8.53 -11.32
CA LEU A 104 9.13 9.77 -11.53
C LEU A 104 10.14 9.64 -12.68
N LYS A 105 10.83 8.51 -12.76
CA LYS A 105 11.72 8.20 -13.89
C LYS A 105 10.95 8.15 -15.22
N ASN A 106 9.80 7.48 -15.26
CA ASN A 106 8.96 7.42 -16.45
C ASN A 106 8.46 8.81 -16.89
N ILE A 107 8.08 9.67 -15.94
CA ILE A 107 7.70 11.06 -16.22
C ILE A 107 8.86 11.83 -16.83
N ARG A 108 10.06 11.76 -16.22
CA ARG A 108 11.27 12.43 -16.73
C ARG A 108 11.67 11.95 -18.12
N GLU A 109 11.46 10.67 -18.42
CA GLU A 109 11.70 10.08 -19.73
C GLU A 109 10.60 10.37 -20.76
N GLY A 110 9.54 11.13 -20.38
CA GLY A 110 8.43 11.47 -21.26
C GLY A 110 7.54 10.28 -21.61
N LYS A 111 7.59 9.19 -20.82
CA LYS A 111 6.74 8.03 -21.05
C LYS A 111 5.31 8.31 -20.60
N PRO A 112 4.29 7.88 -21.37
CA PRO A 112 2.90 8.00 -20.96
C PRO A 112 2.64 7.16 -19.70
N TYR A 113 1.52 7.44 -19.03
CA TYR A 113 1.00 6.58 -17.98
C TYR A 113 0.78 5.15 -18.52
N TYR A 114 1.12 4.12 -17.74
CA TYR A 114 1.18 2.73 -18.24
C TYR A 114 -0.19 2.14 -18.63
N MET A 115 -1.29 2.70 -18.11
CA MET A 115 -2.68 2.37 -18.49
C MET A 115 -3.43 3.65 -18.92
N PRO A 116 -3.12 4.24 -20.10
CA PRO A 116 -3.68 5.51 -20.52
C PRO A 116 -5.22 5.55 -20.48
N GLU A 117 -5.86 4.42 -20.83
CA GLU A 117 -7.31 4.26 -20.87
C GLU A 117 -7.98 4.34 -19.50
N LYS A 118 -7.23 4.03 -18.43
CA LYS A 118 -7.73 4.08 -17.05
C LYS A 118 -7.31 5.34 -16.29
N PHE A 119 -6.56 6.23 -16.92
CA PHE A 119 -5.93 7.35 -16.22
C PHE A 119 -6.96 8.20 -15.46
N ALA A 120 -8.06 8.59 -16.12
CA ALA A 120 -9.11 9.40 -15.48
C ALA A 120 -9.79 8.67 -14.30
N ASP A 121 -10.08 7.37 -14.47
CA ASP A 121 -10.69 6.54 -13.43
C ASP A 121 -9.75 6.36 -12.23
N HIS A 122 -8.47 6.13 -12.50
CA HIS A 122 -7.44 6.03 -11.47
C HIS A 122 -7.24 7.36 -10.74
N VAL A 123 -7.24 8.50 -11.44
CA VAL A 123 -7.23 9.81 -10.78
C VAL A 123 -8.45 9.98 -9.89
N ALA A 124 -9.65 9.64 -10.38
CA ALA A 124 -10.87 9.75 -9.60
C ALA A 124 -10.86 8.86 -8.36
N PHE A 125 -10.34 7.63 -8.46
CA PHE A 125 -10.33 6.67 -7.37
C PHE A 125 -9.19 6.93 -6.36
N PHE A 126 -7.95 7.05 -6.86
CA PHE A 126 -6.77 7.14 -6.01
C PHE A 126 -6.46 8.57 -5.54
N CYS A 127 -6.77 9.61 -6.33
CA CYS A 127 -6.36 10.97 -6.00
C CYS A 127 -7.47 11.81 -5.35
N ARG A 128 -8.74 11.42 -5.50
CA ARG A 128 -9.87 12.22 -5.00
C ARG A 128 -10.48 11.61 -3.73
N PRO A 129 -11.11 12.43 -2.88
CA PRO A 129 -11.91 11.92 -1.78
C PRO A 129 -13.06 11.07 -2.30
N ARG A 130 -13.37 10.00 -1.58
CA ARG A 130 -14.56 9.19 -1.83
C ARG A 130 -15.81 10.02 -1.59
N ILE A 131 -16.77 9.90 -2.50
CA ILE A 131 -18.07 10.56 -2.42
C ILE A 131 -19.11 9.49 -2.03
N PRO A 132 -19.95 9.72 -1.01
CA PRO A 132 -20.95 8.76 -0.58
C PRO A 132 -21.98 8.51 -1.68
N LYS A 133 -22.30 7.24 -1.91
CA LYS A 133 -23.34 6.82 -2.86
C LYS A 133 -24.70 6.76 -2.16
N LEU A 134 -25.40 7.89 -2.17
CA LEU A 134 -26.67 8.00 -1.45
C LEU A 134 -27.78 7.20 -2.12
N GLU A 135 -28.48 6.41 -1.31
CA GLU A 135 -29.65 5.64 -1.64
C GLU A 135 -30.92 6.50 -1.64
N ASN A 136 -31.93 6.04 -2.37
CA ASN A 136 -33.26 6.64 -2.39
C ASN A 136 -34.35 5.57 -2.21
N GLY A 137 -35.59 6.00 -1.96
CA GLY A 137 -36.70 5.07 -1.69
C GLY A 137 -37.01 4.10 -2.83
N ASP A 138 -36.61 4.41 -4.07
CA ASP A 138 -36.84 3.54 -5.21
C ASP A 138 -35.93 2.29 -5.18
N ASN A 139 -34.78 2.35 -4.52
CA ASN A 139 -33.89 1.20 -4.31
C ASN A 139 -34.57 0.08 -3.49
N TYR A 140 -35.40 0.45 -2.51
CA TYR A 140 -36.06 -0.49 -1.58
C TYR A 140 -37.40 -0.99 -2.12
N ARG A 141 -38.04 -0.25 -3.03
CA ARG A 141 -39.32 -0.62 -3.67
C ARG A 141 -39.17 -1.81 -4.63
N VAL A 142 -37.97 -2.07 -5.14
CA VAL A 142 -37.69 -3.15 -6.11
C VAL A 142 -37.44 -4.50 -5.43
N SER A 143 -37.07 -4.55 -4.13
CA SER A 143 -36.46 -5.76 -3.54
C SER A 143 -37.35 -6.61 -2.63
N LYS A 144 -38.53 -6.16 -2.20
CA LYS A 144 -39.27 -6.89 -1.14
C LYS A 144 -40.80 -6.88 -1.33
N SER A 145 -41.36 -8.08 -1.46
CA SER A 145 -42.80 -8.34 -1.53
C SER A 145 -43.52 -7.98 -0.23
N GLY A 146 -44.54 -7.13 -0.32
CA GLY A 146 -45.76 -7.12 0.50
C GLY A 146 -45.58 -7.17 2.03
N LYS A 147 -45.19 -6.04 2.64
CA LYS A 147 -45.51 -5.55 4.02
C LYS A 147 -44.61 -4.36 4.45
N ILE A 148 -44.08 -3.60 3.49
CA ILE A 148 -43.18 -2.49 3.78
C ILE A 148 -43.98 -1.19 3.73
N THR A 149 -43.95 -0.42 4.81
CA THR A 149 -44.55 0.92 4.85
C THR A 149 -43.56 1.94 4.29
N GLU A 150 -44.07 3.06 3.81
CA GLU A 150 -43.23 4.18 3.37
C GLU A 150 -42.33 4.70 4.51
N GLU A 151 -42.80 4.63 5.76
CA GLU A 151 -42.04 4.97 6.96
C GLU A 151 -40.82 4.06 7.14
N MET A 152 -40.97 2.75 6.90
CA MET A 152 -39.84 1.80 6.94
C MET A 152 -38.83 2.09 5.83
N ILE A 153 -39.28 2.46 4.63
CA ILE A 153 -38.39 2.83 3.53
C ILE A 153 -37.61 4.09 3.88
N GLN A 154 -38.27 5.12 4.41
CA GLN A 154 -37.59 6.36 4.82
C GLN A 154 -36.57 6.12 5.93
N GLN A 155 -36.89 5.25 6.88
CA GLN A 155 -35.95 4.89 7.94
C GLN A 155 -34.72 4.17 7.36
N TRP A 156 -34.89 3.15 6.52
CA TRP A 156 -33.77 2.42 5.92
C TRP A 156 -32.91 3.29 5.01
N VAL A 157 -33.53 4.12 4.16
CA VAL A 157 -32.81 5.10 3.33
C VAL A 157 -31.96 6.01 4.20
N LYS A 158 -32.49 6.46 5.34
CA LYS A 158 -31.74 7.32 6.26
C LYS A 158 -30.59 6.56 6.91
N GLU A 159 -30.85 5.37 7.47
CA GLU A 159 -29.83 4.52 8.11
C GLU A 159 -28.70 4.20 7.14
N ASP A 160 -29.00 3.70 5.94
CA ASP A 160 -28.00 3.33 4.94
C ASP A 160 -27.23 4.56 4.42
N ASN A 161 -27.88 5.73 4.28
CA ASN A 161 -27.20 6.97 3.91
C ASN A 161 -26.30 7.50 5.02
N ASP A 162 -26.74 7.47 6.27
CA ASP A 162 -25.95 7.90 7.43
C ASP A 162 -24.71 6.99 7.57
N ASP A 163 -24.87 5.68 7.37
CA ASP A 163 -23.78 4.70 7.37
C ASP A 163 -22.79 4.91 6.22
N GLU A 164 -23.25 5.10 4.98
CA GLU A 164 -22.37 5.36 3.82
C GLU A 164 -21.62 6.69 3.96
N ILE A 165 -22.25 7.73 4.51
CA ILE A 165 -21.59 9.00 4.81
C ILE A 165 -20.51 8.80 5.88
N ALA A 166 -20.83 8.10 6.97
CA ALA A 166 -19.89 7.82 8.04
C ALA A 166 -18.67 7.05 7.52
N TYR A 167 -18.90 6.00 6.74
CA TYR A 167 -17.85 5.20 6.12
C TYR A 167 -16.98 6.03 5.15
N CYS A 168 -17.58 6.87 4.30
CA CYS A 168 -16.80 7.75 3.42
C CYS A 168 -15.93 8.73 4.20
N ASN A 169 -16.46 9.32 5.27
CA ASN A 169 -15.70 10.22 6.14
C ASN A 169 -14.53 9.51 6.83
N GLU A 170 -14.75 8.28 7.31
CA GLU A 170 -13.72 7.46 7.91
C GLU A 170 -12.60 7.16 6.91
N VAL A 171 -12.94 6.62 5.73
CA VAL A 171 -11.95 6.28 4.68
C VAL A 171 -11.16 7.52 4.24
N ASN A 172 -11.84 8.64 3.99
CA ASN A 172 -11.18 9.90 3.60
C ASN A 172 -10.26 10.43 4.71
N GLY A 173 -10.67 10.30 5.98
CA GLY A 173 -9.86 10.64 7.14
C GLY A 173 -8.58 9.80 7.22
N ARG A 174 -8.70 8.47 7.09
CA ARG A 174 -7.56 7.55 7.06
C ARG A 174 -6.60 7.88 5.92
N LYS A 175 -7.13 8.09 4.71
CA LYS A 175 -6.35 8.44 3.52
C LYS A 175 -5.58 9.74 3.70
N SER A 176 -6.23 10.77 4.24
CA SER A 176 -5.59 12.05 4.53
C SER A 176 -4.45 11.89 5.52
N ALA A 177 -4.68 11.17 6.63
CA ALA A 177 -3.66 10.91 7.64
C ALA A 177 -2.48 10.09 7.11
N PHE A 178 -2.74 9.12 6.21
CA PHE A 178 -1.68 8.35 5.54
C PHE A 178 -0.83 9.27 4.67
N ILE A 179 -1.46 10.10 3.82
CA ILE A 179 -0.76 11.06 2.96
C ILE A 179 0.09 12.02 3.80
N GLU A 180 -0.47 12.58 4.88
CA GLU A 180 0.26 13.46 5.82
C GLU A 180 1.47 12.78 6.46
N THR A 181 1.40 11.46 6.68
CA THR A 181 2.49 10.67 7.25
C THR A 181 3.61 10.45 6.24
N VAL A 182 3.28 10.02 5.01
CA VAL A 182 4.29 9.62 4.01
C VAL A 182 4.86 10.81 3.24
N GLN A 183 4.06 11.84 2.97
CA GLN A 183 4.43 12.94 2.07
C GLN A 183 5.73 13.65 2.47
N PRO A 184 5.97 14.02 3.75
CA PRO A 184 7.24 14.67 4.12
C PRO A 184 8.46 13.81 3.82
N ILE A 185 8.34 12.50 3.99
CA ILE A 185 9.42 11.53 3.72
C ILE A 185 9.64 11.40 2.21
N LEU A 186 8.56 11.31 1.43
CA LEU A 186 8.66 11.27 -0.03
C LEU A 186 9.32 12.56 -0.57
N PHE A 187 8.94 13.73 -0.05
CA PHE A 187 9.54 15.01 -0.44
C PHE A 187 11.00 15.15 -0.01
N LYS A 188 11.42 14.50 1.09
CA LYS A 188 12.82 14.44 1.51
C LYS A 188 13.67 13.63 0.53
N HIS A 189 13.20 12.47 0.10
CA HIS A 189 14.00 11.51 -0.68
C HIS A 189 13.87 11.66 -2.20
N PHE A 190 12.74 12.17 -2.69
CA PHE A 190 12.44 12.27 -4.12
C PHE A 190 12.32 13.72 -4.63
N LYS A 191 12.85 14.69 -3.88
CA LYS A 191 12.71 16.12 -4.15
C LYS A 191 12.96 16.50 -5.61
N GLU A 192 14.08 16.07 -6.17
CA GLU A 192 14.50 16.45 -7.53
C GLU A 192 13.45 16.03 -8.58
N GLY A 193 12.91 14.82 -8.49
CA GLY A 193 11.87 14.35 -9.41
C GLY A 193 10.51 15.01 -9.17
N LEU A 194 10.21 15.40 -7.92
CA LEU A 194 8.95 16.07 -7.56
C LEU A 194 8.92 17.54 -7.99
N ASP A 195 10.06 18.24 -7.95
CA ASP A 195 10.16 19.66 -8.33
C ASP A 195 9.93 19.88 -9.85
N GLU A 196 10.04 18.82 -10.67
CA GLU A 196 9.85 18.85 -12.13
C GLU A 196 8.42 18.51 -12.58
N LEU A 197 7.52 18.16 -11.66
CA LEU A 197 6.19 17.67 -12.02
C LEU A 197 5.25 18.76 -12.54
N ASP A 198 4.65 18.48 -13.70
CA ASP A 198 3.48 19.21 -14.21
C ASP A 198 2.17 18.64 -13.63
N VAL A 199 1.02 19.13 -14.13
CA VAL A 199 -0.30 18.72 -13.64
C VAL A 199 -0.54 17.21 -13.78
N ASP A 200 -0.13 16.62 -14.91
CA ASP A 200 -0.28 15.19 -15.14
C ASP A 200 0.70 14.38 -14.29
N GLY A 201 1.92 14.88 -14.10
CA GLY A 201 2.91 14.36 -13.17
C GLY A 201 2.38 14.29 -11.73
N TRP A 202 1.74 15.34 -11.23
CA TRP A 202 1.12 15.35 -9.90
C TRP A 202 -0.06 14.38 -9.79
N ASN A 203 -0.84 14.18 -10.87
CA ASN A 203 -1.89 13.17 -10.91
C ASN A 203 -1.31 11.76 -10.82
N ARG A 204 -0.22 11.47 -11.54
CA ARG A 204 0.50 10.19 -11.50
C ARG A 204 1.12 9.92 -10.13
N TYR A 205 1.74 10.94 -9.52
CA TYR A 205 2.17 10.89 -8.12
C TYR A 205 1.01 10.51 -7.18
N GLY A 206 -0.13 11.19 -7.31
CA GLY A 206 -1.32 10.92 -6.52
C GLY A 206 -1.85 9.50 -6.69
N ILE A 207 -1.76 8.94 -7.91
CA ILE A 207 -2.14 7.55 -8.17
C ILE A 207 -1.24 6.59 -7.41
N VAL A 208 0.08 6.78 -7.47
CA VAL A 208 1.04 5.91 -6.75
C VAL A 208 0.79 5.93 -5.24
N VAL A 209 0.68 7.12 -4.65
CA VAL A 209 0.44 7.27 -3.20
C VAL A 209 -0.94 6.72 -2.81
N GLY A 210 -1.97 7.01 -3.61
CA GLY A 210 -3.32 6.53 -3.35
C GLY A 210 -3.44 5.01 -3.46
N ASN A 211 -2.78 4.39 -4.45
CA ASN A 211 -2.75 2.93 -4.59
C ASN A 211 -2.03 2.27 -3.41
N ALA A 212 -0.91 2.84 -2.97
CA ALA A 212 -0.20 2.35 -1.78
C ALA A 212 -1.09 2.41 -0.53
N PHE A 213 -1.89 3.47 -0.37
CA PHE A 213 -2.86 3.58 0.73
C PHE A 213 -3.93 2.46 0.68
N GLU A 214 -4.51 2.18 -0.49
CA GLU A 214 -5.56 1.15 -0.59
C GLU A 214 -5.04 -0.24 -0.18
N LEU A 215 -3.86 -0.64 -0.70
CA LEU A 215 -3.22 -1.91 -0.34
C LEU A 215 -2.89 -1.99 1.15
N TYR A 216 -2.22 -0.96 1.68
CA TYR A 216 -1.90 -0.86 3.10
C TYR A 216 -3.16 -0.91 4.00
N SER A 217 -4.23 -0.23 3.59
CA SER A 217 -5.49 -0.17 4.33
C SER A 217 -6.24 -1.50 4.33
N ASP A 218 -6.20 -2.24 3.22
CA ASP A 218 -6.73 -3.61 3.13
C ASP A 218 -5.94 -4.54 4.07
N ASP A 219 -4.61 -4.54 4.01
CA ASP A 219 -3.75 -5.39 4.86
C ASP A 219 -3.98 -5.11 6.35
N CYS A 220 -4.10 -3.83 6.75
CA CYS A 220 -4.40 -3.47 8.14
C CYS A 220 -5.79 -3.94 8.60
N ARG A 221 -6.78 -3.90 7.70
CA ARG A 221 -8.14 -4.39 8.00
C ARG A 221 -8.16 -5.91 8.14
N ASP A 222 -7.46 -6.62 7.26
CA ASP A 222 -7.31 -8.07 7.35
C ASP A 222 -6.62 -8.47 8.65
N LEU A 223 -5.54 -7.78 9.03
CA LEU A 223 -4.85 -8.02 10.29
C LEU A 223 -5.77 -7.78 11.51
N ALA A 224 -6.58 -6.73 11.48
CA ALA A 224 -7.56 -6.46 12.54
C ALA A 224 -8.61 -7.58 12.63
N GLY A 225 -9.14 -8.04 11.51
CA GLY A 225 -10.07 -9.17 11.48
C GLY A 225 -9.43 -10.45 12.02
N TYR A 226 -8.19 -10.77 11.63
CA TYR A 226 -7.47 -11.93 12.15
C TYR A 226 -7.21 -11.86 13.66
N LEU A 227 -6.96 -10.65 14.18
CA LEU A 227 -6.81 -10.43 15.61
C LEU A 227 -8.13 -10.69 16.34
N GLU A 228 -9.24 -10.16 15.83
CA GLU A 228 -10.59 -10.32 16.41
C GLU A 228 -11.04 -11.78 16.40
N ASP A 229 -10.70 -12.53 15.34
CA ASP A 229 -11.00 -13.96 15.20
C ASP A 229 -10.09 -14.88 16.03
N GLY A 230 -9.12 -14.32 16.77
CA GLY A 230 -8.16 -15.07 17.59
C GLY A 230 -7.10 -15.84 16.78
N LEU A 231 -6.97 -15.54 15.48
CA LEU A 231 -6.05 -16.23 14.57
C LEU A 231 -4.59 -15.85 14.78
N LEU A 232 -4.33 -14.83 15.59
CA LEU A 232 -2.98 -14.31 15.91
C LEU A 232 -2.53 -14.66 17.34
N ASP A 233 -3.23 -15.57 18.03
CA ASP A 233 -2.87 -15.97 19.41
C ASP A 233 -1.55 -16.74 19.48
N VAL A 234 -1.17 -17.42 18.41
CA VAL A 234 0.08 -18.17 18.31
C VAL A 234 0.75 -17.86 16.97
N HIS A 235 2.06 -17.61 17.01
CA HIS A 235 2.87 -17.41 15.81
C HIS A 235 2.83 -18.69 14.92
N PRO A 236 2.27 -18.65 13.70
CA PRO A 236 2.07 -19.81 12.83
C PRO A 236 3.32 -20.24 12.07
N GLY A 237 4.42 -19.49 12.19
CA GLY A 237 5.70 -19.75 11.50
C GLY A 237 5.74 -19.17 10.08
N LEU A 238 4.83 -18.25 9.77
CA LEU A 238 4.67 -17.60 8.47
C LEU A 238 4.72 -16.08 8.66
N ASP A 239 5.32 -15.40 7.70
CA ASP A 239 5.10 -13.95 7.52
C ASP A 239 3.61 -13.68 7.25
N PHE A 240 3.15 -12.47 7.57
CA PHE A 240 1.78 -12.00 7.45
C PHE A 240 1.20 -12.28 6.07
N HIS A 241 1.94 -12.01 5.00
CA HIS A 241 1.43 -12.16 3.63
C HIS A 241 1.22 -13.64 3.27
N ARG A 242 2.15 -14.52 3.65
CA ARG A 242 1.97 -15.98 3.50
C ARG A 242 0.85 -16.50 4.39
N PHE A 243 0.70 -15.93 5.58
CA PHE A 243 -0.41 -16.26 6.47
C PHE A 243 -1.75 -15.85 5.85
N ALA A 244 -1.90 -14.62 5.40
CA ALA A 244 -3.10 -14.10 4.74
C ALA A 244 -3.48 -14.93 3.50
N LEU A 245 -2.50 -15.23 2.63
CA LEU A 245 -2.72 -16.10 1.45
C LEU A 245 -3.20 -17.50 1.81
N LYS A 246 -2.63 -18.08 2.88
CA LYS A 246 -3.05 -19.40 3.37
C LYS A 246 -4.48 -19.34 3.91
N THR A 247 -4.79 -18.35 4.73
CA THR A 247 -6.10 -18.16 5.33
C THR A 247 -7.18 -17.93 4.28
N ASP A 248 -6.96 -17.05 3.29
CA ASP A 248 -7.88 -16.83 2.16
C ASP A 248 -8.12 -18.12 1.37
N LYS A 249 -7.06 -18.90 1.11
CA LYS A 249 -7.20 -20.19 0.44
C LYS A 249 -8.07 -21.17 1.24
N GLU A 250 -7.81 -21.31 2.53
CA GLU A 250 -8.57 -22.19 3.42
C GLU A 250 -10.04 -21.77 3.51
N GLN A 251 -10.31 -20.46 3.63
CA GLN A 251 -11.67 -19.91 3.62
C GLN A 251 -12.40 -20.18 2.30
N ARG A 252 -11.73 -20.00 1.15
CA ARG A 252 -12.30 -20.31 -0.17
C ARG A 252 -12.61 -21.79 -0.34
N GLU A 253 -11.74 -22.67 0.16
CA GLU A 253 -11.97 -24.12 0.14
C GLU A 253 -13.14 -24.51 1.06
N ALA A 254 -13.21 -23.95 2.27
CA ALA A 254 -14.33 -24.15 3.18
C ALA A 254 -15.67 -23.69 2.58
N TYR A 255 -15.69 -22.53 1.90
CA TYR A 255 -16.88 -22.00 1.23
C TYR A 255 -17.35 -22.91 0.07
N LYS A 256 -16.41 -23.48 -0.69
CA LYS A 256 -16.73 -24.46 -1.74
C LYS A 256 -17.32 -25.74 -1.15
N LEU A 257 -16.80 -26.19 0.01
CA LEU A 257 -17.27 -27.39 0.71
C LEU A 257 -18.64 -27.17 1.40
N SER A 258 -18.93 -25.96 1.87
CA SER A 258 -20.22 -25.61 2.50
C SER A 258 -21.35 -25.33 1.50
N GLY A 259 -21.07 -25.39 0.19
CA GLY A 259 -22.08 -25.30 -0.86
C GLY A 259 -22.64 -23.90 -1.10
N GLY A 260 -21.91 -22.85 -0.70
CA GLY A 260 -22.22 -21.45 -1.03
C GLY A 260 -23.68 -21.06 -0.84
N LYS A 261 -24.19 -21.12 0.40
CA LYS A 261 -25.52 -20.57 0.70
C LYS A 261 -25.39 -19.17 1.28
N LYS A 262 -25.90 -18.20 0.52
CA LYS A 262 -26.34 -16.88 1.00
C LYS A 262 -27.41 -17.05 2.07
#